data_AF-A0A9X9XE94-F1
#
_entry.id   AF-A0A9X9XE94-F1
#
_cell.length_a   1.000
_cell.length_b   1.000
_cell.length_c   1.000
_cell.angle_alpha   90.00
_cell.angle_beta   90.00
_cell.angle_gamma   90.00
#
_symmetry.space_group_name_H-M   'P 1'
#
loop_
_entity.id
_entity.type
_entity.pdbx_description
1 polymer ?
#
loop_
_entity_poly.entity_id
_entity_poly.type
_entity_poly.pdbx_seq_one_letter_code
_entity_poly.pdbx_strand_id
1 'polypeptide(L)'
;MAVGPAPVAVMVFDDPAVVAAALRDVAVEYLSLAPGPFAARLTSVDLGAMRFQDALDDAHIGRGAVAPDRMLMLFAPEELPPRTLLNGHAMASAEAMVLGPSTEFFARVR
;
A
#
# COMPACT_ATOMS: atom_id res chain seq x y z
N MET A 1 3.66 -26.54 -17.69
CA MET A 1 2.68 -26.43 -16.59
C MET A 1 1.76 -25.28 -16.89
N ALA A 2 0.45 -25.53 -17.04
CA ALA A 2 -0.51 -24.44 -17.11
C ALA A 2 -0.66 -23.84 -15.72
N VAL A 3 -0.37 -22.55 -15.57
CA VAL A 3 -0.64 -21.81 -14.33
C VAL A 3 -2.15 -21.56 -14.33
N GLY A 4 -2.88 -22.21 -13.42
CA GLY A 4 -4.29 -21.89 -13.16
C GLY A 4 -4.42 -20.43 -12.72
N PRO A 5 -5.61 -19.82 -12.79
CA PRO A 5 -5.78 -18.43 -12.38
C PRO A 5 -5.29 -18.26 -10.94
N ALA A 6 -4.40 -17.30 -10.72
CA ALA A 6 -3.90 -16.99 -9.39
C ALA A 6 -5.08 -16.57 -8.50
N PRO A 7 -5.18 -17.08 -7.26
CA PRO A 7 -6.27 -16.73 -6.38
C PRO A 7 -6.21 -15.23 -6.06
N VAL A 8 -7.29 -14.52 -6.37
CA VAL A 8 -7.47 -13.10 -6.05
C VAL A 8 -8.29 -13.00 -4.77
N ALA A 9 -7.80 -12.27 -3.78
CA ALA A 9 -8.53 -11.91 -2.58
C ALA A 9 -8.89 -10.42 -2.62
N VAL A 10 -10.16 -10.10 -2.41
CA VAL A 10 -10.65 -8.72 -2.23
C VAL A 10 -11.19 -8.59 -0.81
N MET A 11 -10.64 -7.67 -0.05
CA MET A 11 -11.02 -7.39 1.32
C MET A 11 -11.45 -5.92 1.43
N VAL A 12 -12.49 -5.67 2.24
CA VAL A 12 -12.99 -4.33 2.55
C VAL A 12 -12.87 -4.12 4.05
N PHE A 13 -12.38 -2.95 4.44
CA PHE A 13 -12.11 -2.59 5.83
C PHE A 13 -12.76 -1.26 6.18
N ASP A 14 -13.22 -1.14 7.42
CA ASP A 14 -13.76 0.07 8.03
C ASP A 14 -12.92 0.60 9.21
N ASP A 15 -11.82 -0.10 9.53
CA ASP A 15 -10.85 0.29 10.56
C ASP A 15 -9.42 0.32 9.96
N PRO A 16 -8.71 1.46 10.03
CA PRO A 16 -7.34 1.59 9.53
C PRO A 16 -6.34 0.65 10.21
N ALA A 17 -6.56 0.30 11.49
CA ALA A 17 -5.68 -0.64 12.20
C ALA A 17 -5.80 -2.06 11.63
N VAL A 18 -6.98 -2.44 11.16
CA VAL A 18 -7.22 -3.75 10.54
C VAL A 18 -6.59 -3.82 9.15
N VAL A 19 -6.62 -2.73 8.37
CA VAL A 19 -5.88 -2.63 7.10
C VAL A 19 -4.38 -2.79 7.34
N ALA A 20 -3.84 -2.03 8.29
CA ALA A 20 -2.42 -2.09 8.65
C ALA A 20 -1.99 -3.51 9.01
N ALA A 21 -2.80 -4.24 9.79
CA ALA A 21 -2.52 -5.63 10.16
C ALA A 21 -2.64 -6.61 8.98
N ALA A 22 -3.41 -6.28 7.94
CA ALA A 22 -3.56 -7.11 6.75
C ALA A 22 -2.38 -6.99 5.77
N LEU A 23 -1.64 -5.88 5.81
CA LEU A 23 -0.41 -5.70 5.05
C LEU A 23 0.70 -6.55 5.68
N ARG A 24 1.29 -7.46 4.89
CA ARG A 24 2.27 -8.44 5.42
C ARG A 24 3.72 -8.03 5.23
N ASP A 25 4.00 -7.26 4.19
CA ASP A 25 5.36 -6.90 3.81
C ASP A 25 5.80 -5.55 4.42
N VAL A 26 4.87 -4.87 5.11
CA VAL A 26 5.11 -3.65 5.89
C VAL A 26 4.47 -3.75 7.26
N ALA A 27 5.08 -3.08 8.24
CA ALA A 27 4.36 -2.61 9.42
C ALA A 27 4.04 -1.14 9.19
N VAL A 28 2.77 -0.74 9.28
CA VAL A 28 2.36 0.65 9.01
C VAL A 28 1.35 1.11 10.04
N GLU A 29 1.45 2.38 10.43
CA GLU A 29 0.45 3.10 11.20
C GLU A 29 -0.23 4.10 10.27
N TYR A 30 -1.56 4.08 10.23
CA TYR A 30 -2.36 4.99 9.41
C TYR A 30 -3.11 5.99 10.28
N LEU A 31 -3.03 7.25 9.89
CA LEU A 31 -3.88 8.33 10.36
C LEU A 31 -4.75 8.81 9.20
N SER A 32 -6.04 8.46 9.24
CA SER A 32 -7.00 8.94 8.23
C SER A 32 -7.17 10.47 8.33
N LEU A 33 -7.21 11.13 7.17
CA LEU A 33 -7.47 12.57 7.04
C LEU A 33 -8.86 12.85 6.46
N ALA A 34 -9.57 11.83 6.00
CA ALA A 34 -10.85 11.98 5.33
C ALA A 34 -11.97 12.30 6.33
N PRO A 35 -12.93 13.17 5.97
CA PRO A 35 -14.12 13.38 6.78
C PRO A 35 -15.07 12.18 6.64
N GLY A 36 -15.41 11.54 7.75
CA GLY A 36 -16.41 10.46 7.78
C GLY A 36 -15.84 9.10 8.18
N PRO A 37 -16.62 8.02 8.00
CA PRO A 37 -16.17 6.65 8.27
C PRO A 37 -15.03 6.27 7.34
N PHE A 38 -14.02 5.58 7.87
CA PHE A 38 -12.92 5.05 7.08
C PHE A 38 -13.43 3.91 6.17
N ALA A 39 -12.95 3.86 4.93
CA ALA A 39 -13.17 2.74 4.03
C ALA A 39 -11.89 2.46 3.24
N ALA A 40 -11.47 1.20 3.20
CA ALA A 40 -10.37 0.75 2.37
C ALA A 40 -10.70 -0.56 1.67
N ARG A 41 -10.24 -0.70 0.44
CA ARG A 41 -10.30 -1.94 -0.33
C ARG A 41 -8.89 -2.42 -0.63
N LEU A 42 -8.54 -3.61 -0.16
CA LEU A 42 -7.29 -4.28 -0.48
C LEU A 42 -7.57 -5.44 -1.44
N THR A 43 -7.01 -5.38 -2.64
CA THR A 43 -6.94 -6.50 -3.55
C THR A 43 -5.55 -7.12 -3.45
N SER A 44 -5.47 -8.44 -3.30
CA SER A 44 -4.19 -9.15 -3.28
C SER A 44 -4.20 -10.37 -4.17
N VAL A 45 -3.06 -10.59 -4.84
CA VAL A 45 -2.76 -11.77 -5.64
C VAL A 45 -1.43 -12.34 -5.20
N ASP A 46 -1.41 -13.62 -4.87
CA ASP A 46 -0.19 -14.36 -4.55
C ASP A 46 0.29 -15.15 -5.77
N LEU A 47 1.52 -14.87 -6.21
CA LEU A 47 2.18 -15.52 -7.35
C LEU A 47 3.41 -16.32 -6.89
N GLY A 48 3.40 -16.82 -5.65
CA GLY A 48 4.48 -17.61 -5.07
C GLY A 48 5.57 -16.72 -4.48
N ALA A 49 6.65 -16.48 -5.24
CA ALA A 49 7.75 -15.63 -4.76
C ALA A 49 7.42 -14.12 -4.80
N MET A 50 6.31 -13.76 -5.43
CA MET A 50 5.84 -12.37 -5.56
C MET A 50 4.41 -12.27 -5.05
N ARG A 51 4.12 -11.14 -4.42
CA ARG A 51 2.77 -10.75 -4.06
C ARG A 51 2.47 -9.38 -4.63
N PHE A 52 1.31 -9.26 -5.24
CA PHE A 52 0.76 -7.98 -5.67
C PHE A 52 -0.32 -7.58 -4.68
N GLN A 53 -0.28 -6.32 -4.25
CA GLN A 53 -1.29 -5.70 -3.41
C GLN A 53 -1.66 -4.36 -4.03
N ASP A 54 -2.96 -4.14 -4.21
CA ASP A 54 -3.55 -2.88 -4.60
C ASP A 54 -4.45 -2.41 -3.47
N ALA A 55 -4.09 -1.30 -2.84
CA ALA A 55 -4.83 -0.68 -1.75
C ALA A 55 -5.48 0.61 -2.26
N LEU A 56 -6.81 0.64 -2.25
CA LEU A 56 -7.58 1.84 -2.51
C LEU A 56 -8.18 2.30 -1.18
N ASP A 57 -7.73 3.45 -0.71
CA ASP A 57 -8.18 4.08 0.53
C ASP A 57 -8.33 5.59 0.34
N ASP A 58 -8.93 6.23 1.34
CA ASP A 58 -9.06 7.69 1.37
C ASP A 58 -7.75 8.36 1.82
N ALA A 59 -7.72 9.70 1.74
CA ALA A 59 -6.60 10.53 2.17
C ALA A 59 -6.11 10.18 3.58
N HIS A 60 -4.81 9.97 3.73
CA HIS A 60 -4.18 9.52 4.97
C HIS A 60 -2.73 9.99 5.12
N ILE A 61 -2.21 9.88 6.34
CA ILE A 61 -0.79 9.89 6.65
C ILE A 61 -0.41 8.50 7.13
N GLY A 62 0.63 7.92 6.52
CA GLY A 62 1.18 6.62 6.90
C GLY A 62 2.61 6.75 7.40
N ARG A 63 2.95 6.05 8.48
CA ARG A 63 4.35 5.78 8.85
C ARG A 63 4.54 4.29 8.88
N GLY A 64 5.54 3.78 8.19
CA GLY A 64 5.79 2.35 8.18
C GLY A 64 7.23 1.96 7.97
N ALA A 65 7.47 0.66 8.02
CA ALA A 65 8.75 0.05 7.75
C ALA A 65 8.56 -1.20 6.90
N VAL A 66 9.43 -1.39 5.92
CA VAL A 66 9.50 -2.63 5.14
C VAL A 66 10.01 -3.76 6.04
N ALA A 67 9.39 -4.93 5.96
CA ALA A 67 9.82 -6.09 6.71
C ALA A 67 11.31 -6.44 6.44
N PRO A 68 12.04 -7.02 7.42
CA PRO A 68 13.49 -7.20 7.34
C PRO A 68 14.00 -8.06 6.17
N ASP A 69 13.14 -8.88 5.58
CA ASP A 69 13.44 -9.83 4.50
C ASP A 69 12.61 -9.58 3.24
N ARG A 70 12.07 -8.37 3.08
CA ARG A 70 11.19 -7.99 1.97
C ARG A 70 11.71 -6.77 1.23
N MET A 71 11.32 -6.67 -0.03
CA MET A 71 11.50 -5.51 -0.88
C MET A 71 10.14 -5.12 -1.42
N LEU A 72 9.88 -3.82 -1.50
CA LEU A 72 8.64 -3.29 -2.05
C LEU A 72 8.92 -2.50 -3.30
N MET A 73 8.06 -2.70 -4.28
CA MET A 73 7.95 -1.83 -5.43
C MET A 73 6.57 -1.17 -5.37
N LEU A 74 6.57 0.13 -5.17
CA LEU A 74 5.36 0.94 -5.09
C LEU A 74 5.12 1.58 -6.45
N PHE A 75 3.94 1.38 -7.01
CA PHE A 75 3.51 1.99 -8.26
C PHE A 75 2.47 3.05 -7.95
N ALA A 76 2.74 4.29 -8.34
CA ALA A 76 1.73 5.31 -8.37
C ALA A 76 0.70 4.95 -9.46
N PRO A 77 -0.61 4.97 -9.17
CA PRO A 77 -1.63 4.87 -10.21
C PRO A 77 -1.48 5.97 -11.28
N GLU A 78 -2.09 5.77 -12.45
CA GLU A 78 -2.11 6.79 -13.51
C GLU A 78 -2.76 8.09 -13.02
N GLU A 79 -3.79 7.96 -12.18
CA GLU A 79 -4.43 9.06 -11.47
C GLU A 79 -4.00 9.03 -10.00
N LEU A 80 -3.08 9.92 -9.63
CA LEU A 80 -2.59 10.05 -8.27
C LEU A 80 -3.22 11.29 -7.61
N PRO A 81 -3.68 11.19 -6.35
CA PRO A 81 -4.16 12.36 -5.62
C PRO A 81 -3.08 13.45 -5.53
N PRO A 82 -3.44 14.74 -5.70
CA PRO A 82 -2.48 15.83 -5.72
C PRO A 82 -1.65 15.88 -4.43
N ARG A 83 -0.32 16.02 -4.58
CA ARG A 83 0.62 16.12 -3.45
C ARG A 83 0.72 14.83 -2.62
N THR A 84 0.61 13.68 -3.27
CA THR A 84 1.08 12.42 -2.69
C THR A 84 2.59 12.50 -2.47
N LEU A 85 3.00 12.39 -1.22
CA LEU A 85 4.40 12.46 -0.80
C LEU A 85 4.80 11.11 -0.18
N LEU A 86 5.99 10.65 -0.53
CA LEU A 86 6.59 9.47 0.06
C LEU A 86 8.05 9.75 0.40
N ASN A 87 8.41 9.71 1.68
CA ASN A 87 9.72 10.15 2.17
C ASN A 87 10.11 11.57 1.74
N GLY A 88 9.11 12.45 1.62
CA GLY A 88 9.28 13.82 1.12
C GLY A 88 9.44 13.91 -0.41
N HIS A 89 9.50 12.79 -1.12
CA HIS A 89 9.47 12.75 -2.57
C HIS A 89 8.03 12.93 -3.07
N ALA A 90 7.84 13.88 -3.99
CA ALA A 90 6.55 14.09 -4.63
C ALA A 90 6.39 13.08 -5.77
N MET A 91 5.57 12.06 -5.54
CA MET A 91 5.32 10.99 -6.50
C MET A 91 4.62 11.55 -7.75
N ALA A 92 5.11 11.18 -8.92
CA ALA A 92 4.46 11.42 -10.21
C ALA A 92 3.51 10.27 -10.58
N SER A 93 2.51 10.55 -11.42
CA SER A 93 1.65 9.53 -12.01
C SER A 93 2.48 8.46 -12.73
N ALA A 94 2.09 7.19 -12.59
CA ALA A 94 2.80 6.03 -13.15
C ALA A 94 4.28 5.90 -12.71
N GLU A 95 4.73 6.66 -11.71
CA GLU A 95 6.05 6.50 -11.14
C GLU A 95 6.15 5.20 -10.33
N ALA A 96 7.31 4.56 -10.39
CA ALA A 96 7.64 3.43 -9.55
C ALA A 96 8.78 3.79 -8.60
N MET A 97 8.67 3.37 -7.34
CA MET A 97 9.69 3.56 -6.32
C MET A 97 9.99 2.22 -5.62
N VAL A 98 11.27 1.94 -5.40
CA VAL A 98 11.73 0.72 -4.72
C VAL A 98 12.18 1.05 -3.30
N LEU A 99 11.62 0.33 -2.32
CA LEU A 99 12.04 0.40 -0.92
C LEU A 99 12.70 -0.92 -0.52
N GLY A 100 13.90 -0.82 0.04
CA GLY A 100 14.69 -1.96 0.46
C GLY A 100 14.24 -2.51 1.83
N PRO A 101 14.82 -3.66 2.23
CA PRO A 101 14.54 -4.24 3.54
C PRO A 101 14.85 -3.28 4.69
N SER A 102 14.02 -3.29 5.74
CA SER A 102 14.16 -2.40 6.91
C SER A 102 14.13 -0.89 6.58
N THR A 103 13.68 -0.50 5.38
CA THR A 103 13.53 0.91 5.03
C THR A 103 12.32 1.48 5.77
N GLU A 104 12.54 2.52 6.56
CA GLU A 104 11.46 3.34 7.11
C GLU A 104 10.88 4.24 6.01
N PHE A 105 9.57 4.39 5.99
CA PHE A 105 8.89 5.30 5.09
C PHE A 105 7.78 6.10 5.74
N PHE A 106 7.57 7.31 5.20
CA PHE A 106 6.52 8.25 5.58
C PHE A 106 5.73 8.60 4.33
N ALA A 107 4.45 8.23 4.31
CA ALA A 107 3.52 8.50 3.22
C ALA A 107 2.51 9.58 3.64
N ARG A 108 2.16 10.47 2.71
CA ARG A 108 1.03 11.39 2.87
C ARG A 108 0.28 11.50 1.55
N VAL A 109 -1.00 11.15 1.55
CA VAL A 109 -1.91 11.21 0.42
C VAL A 109 -3.03 12.21 0.74
N ARG A 110 -3.42 13.08 -0.21
CA ARG A 110 -4.43 14.14 -0.02
C ARG A 110 -5.35 14.30 -1.21
#